data_AF-A0A7C5F3L8-F1
#
_entry.id   AF-A0A7C5F3L8-F1
#
_cell.length_a   1.000
_cell.length_b   1.000
_cell.length_c   1.000
_cell.angle_alpha   90.00
_cell.angle_beta   90.00
_cell.angle_gamma   90.00
#
_symmetry.space_group_name_H-M   'P 1'
#
loop_
_entity.id
_entity.type
_entity.pdbx_description
1 polymer ?
#
loop_
_entity_poly.entity_id
_entity_poly.type
_entity_poly.pdbx_seq_one_letter_code
_entity_poly.pdbx_strand_id
1 'polypeptide(L)'
;MAAIGALVGMPMLSGVGLAANKHVAEAVEHAKGAASHGKEGHADACVEHASEALKHATAAGVKNPHLDEGVKHLTEAVKHGKAGHADACTEHAEGAATHLAEVK
;
A
#
# COMPACT_ATOMS: atom_id res chain seq x y z
N MET A 1 5.42 13.67 -54.97
CA MET A 1 6.00 12.35 -54.66
C MET A 1 6.99 12.58 -53.52
N ALA A 2 6.60 12.51 -52.24
CA ALA A 2 6.17 11.36 -51.44
C ALA A 2 7.32 10.42 -51.04
N ALA A 3 7.68 10.42 -49.75
CA ALA A 3 8.23 9.36 -48.90
C ALA A 3 8.82 10.05 -47.64
N ILE A 4 8.15 10.22 -46.50
CA ILE A 4 7.61 9.25 -45.51
C ILE A 4 8.70 8.36 -44.88
N GLY A 5 8.80 8.45 -43.55
CA GLY A 5 9.32 7.41 -42.64
C GLY A 5 10.76 7.65 -42.17
N ALA A 6 11.12 7.67 -40.89
CA ALA A 6 10.53 6.96 -39.76
C ALA A 6 10.69 7.76 -38.46
N LEU A 7 9.57 8.06 -37.80
CA LEU A 7 9.54 8.30 -36.37
C LEU A 7 9.77 6.93 -35.71
N VAL A 8 10.98 6.71 -35.20
CA VAL A 8 11.28 5.58 -34.32
C VAL A 8 10.42 5.75 -33.08
N GLY A 9 9.33 4.98 -33.01
CA GLY A 9 8.43 4.96 -31.87
C GLY A 9 9.18 4.50 -30.63
N MET A 10 9.50 5.44 -29.74
CA MET A 10 9.98 5.13 -28.40
C MET A 10 8.83 4.43 -27.65
N PRO A 11 9.01 3.23 -27.09
CA PRO A 11 7.95 2.56 -26.35
C PRO A 11 7.69 3.33 -25.05
N MET A 12 6.65 4.17 -25.06
CA MET A 12 6.11 4.88 -23.91
C MET A 12 5.31 3.91 -23.01
N LEU A 13 5.93 2.89 -22.41
CA LEU A 13 5.16 1.90 -21.62
C LEU A 13 5.51 1.74 -20.14
N SER A 14 6.58 2.32 -19.60
CA SER A 14 7.08 1.81 -18.29
C SER A 14 6.86 2.70 -17.05
N GLY A 15 6.30 3.91 -17.19
CA GLY A 15 6.22 4.85 -16.06
C GLY A 15 5.18 4.48 -14.99
N VAL A 16 3.98 4.07 -15.43
CA VAL A 16 2.84 3.82 -14.52
C VAL A 16 3.03 2.56 -13.69
N GLY A 17 3.54 1.48 -14.29
CA GLY A 17 3.79 0.22 -13.57
C GLY A 17 4.89 0.36 -12.50
N LEU A 18 5.93 1.14 -12.76
CA LEU A 18 7.02 1.37 -11.80
C LEU A 18 6.56 2.19 -10.59
N ALA A 19 5.76 3.23 -10.82
CA ALA A 19 5.22 4.07 -9.74
C ALA A 19 4.25 3.28 -8.83
N ALA A 20 3.37 2.48 -9.42
CA ALA A 20 2.47 1.60 -8.67
C ALA A 20 3.25 0.62 -7.78
N ASN A 21 4.29 -0.01 -8.31
CA ASN A 21 5.11 -0.97 -7.57
C ASN A 21 5.83 -0.32 -6.37
N LYS A 22 6.35 0.91 -6.54
CA LYS A 22 6.94 1.69 -5.43
C LYS A 22 5.93 1.95 -4.31
N HIS A 23 4.73 2.42 -4.67
CA HIS A 23 3.69 2.71 -3.68
C HIS A 23 3.23 1.44 -2.95
N VAL A 24 3.05 0.32 -3.65
CA VAL A 24 2.74 -0.96 -3.00
C VAL A 24 3.83 -1.38 -2.02
N ALA A 25 5.10 -1.28 -2.41
CA ALA A 25 6.22 -1.65 -1.54
C ALA A 25 6.27 -0.80 -0.26
N GLU A 26 6.08 0.52 -0.37
CA GLU A 26 6.01 1.42 0.79
C GLU A 26 4.77 1.13 1.66
N ALA A 27 3.64 0.77 1.06
CA ALA A 27 2.46 0.36 1.81
C ALA A 27 2.72 -0.91 2.65
N VAL A 28 3.45 -1.90 2.09
CA VAL A 28 3.85 -3.11 2.81
C VAL A 28 4.80 -2.79 3.97
N GLU A 29 5.82 -1.96 3.72
CA GLU A 29 6.78 -1.52 4.76
C GLU A 29 6.07 -0.87 5.94
N HIS A 30 5.21 0.13 5.65
CA HIS A 30 4.45 0.80 6.70
C HIS A 30 3.45 -0.13 7.39
N ALA A 31 2.77 -1.04 6.67
CA ALA A 31 1.88 -2.01 7.30
C ALA A 31 2.62 -2.94 8.29
N LYS A 32 3.84 -3.39 7.95
CA LYS A 32 4.71 -4.16 8.86
C LYS A 32 5.19 -3.34 10.06
N GLY A 33 5.48 -2.05 9.85
CA GLY A 33 5.79 -1.11 10.94
C GLY A 33 4.62 -0.96 11.92
N ALA A 34 3.40 -0.82 11.38
CA ALA A 34 2.18 -0.74 12.18
C ALA A 34 1.99 -2.02 13.01
N ALA A 35 2.11 -3.19 12.39
CA ALA A 35 2.02 -4.47 13.09
C ALA A 35 3.09 -4.62 14.18
N SER A 36 4.32 -4.22 13.90
CA SER A 36 5.42 -4.28 14.87
C SER A 36 5.13 -3.41 16.11
N HIS A 37 4.75 -2.16 15.91
CA HIS A 37 4.41 -1.26 17.02
C HIS A 37 3.12 -1.64 17.75
N GLY A 38 2.12 -2.15 17.04
CA GLY A 38 0.91 -2.68 17.64
C GLY A 38 1.20 -3.84 18.61
N LYS A 39 2.15 -4.75 18.27
CA LYS A 39 2.60 -5.85 19.16
C LYS A 39 3.25 -5.35 20.45
N GLU A 40 3.85 -4.17 20.42
CA GLU A 40 4.42 -3.50 21.59
C GLU A 40 3.36 -2.77 22.43
N GLY A 41 2.09 -2.76 21.99
CA GLY A 41 1.02 -1.99 22.62
C GLY A 41 1.01 -0.51 22.23
N HIS A 42 1.85 -0.09 21.28
CA HIS A 42 1.96 1.29 20.83
C HIS A 42 0.86 1.64 19.82
N ALA A 43 -0.37 1.81 20.29
CA ALA A 43 -1.54 2.10 19.45
C ALA A 43 -1.32 3.32 18.54
N ASP A 44 -0.77 4.42 19.07
CA ASP A 44 -0.54 5.65 18.31
C ASP A 44 0.47 5.44 17.15
N ALA A 45 1.58 4.76 17.40
CA ALA A 45 2.58 4.43 16.37
C ALA A 45 2.01 3.43 15.36
N CYS A 46 1.15 2.50 15.79
CA CYS A 46 0.42 1.64 14.88
C CYS A 46 -0.48 2.45 13.93
N VAL A 47 -1.21 3.45 14.44
CA VAL A 47 -2.05 4.35 13.63
C VAL A 47 -1.23 5.17 12.65
N GLU A 48 -0.08 5.70 13.06
CA GLU A 48 0.80 6.50 12.22
C GLU A 48 1.25 5.68 11.00
N HIS A 49 1.83 4.51 11.25
CA HIS A 49 2.27 3.62 10.19
C HIS A 49 1.10 3.10 9.33
N ALA A 50 -0.02 2.70 9.93
CA ALA A 50 -1.18 2.23 9.17
C ALA A 50 -1.77 3.33 8.26
N SER A 51 -1.73 4.59 8.72
CA SER A 51 -2.17 5.75 7.92
C SER A 51 -1.24 6.03 6.74
N GLU A 52 0.08 5.94 6.94
CA GLU A 52 1.05 6.06 5.84
C GLU A 52 0.88 4.92 4.83
N ALA A 53 0.73 3.68 5.32
CA ALA A 53 0.44 2.54 4.45
C ALA A 53 -0.80 2.76 3.60
N LEU A 54 -1.87 3.35 4.19
CA LEU A 54 -3.12 3.61 3.49
C LEU A 54 -2.95 4.67 2.40
N LYS A 55 -2.15 5.72 2.65
CA LYS A 55 -1.82 6.74 1.65
C LYS A 55 -1.08 6.11 0.46
N HIS A 56 -0.08 5.27 0.73
CA HIS A 56 0.66 4.60 -0.33
C HIS A 56 -0.21 3.59 -1.09
N ALA A 57 -0.99 2.75 -0.40
CA ALA A 57 -1.88 1.78 -1.05
C ALA A 57 -2.91 2.45 -1.97
N THR A 58 -3.52 3.56 -1.53
CA THR A 58 -4.49 4.31 -2.35
C THR A 58 -3.83 5.07 -3.51
N ALA A 59 -2.57 5.47 -3.37
CA ALA A 59 -1.79 6.11 -4.43
C ALA A 59 -1.25 5.13 -5.48
N ALA A 60 -1.25 3.82 -5.23
CA ALA A 60 -0.73 2.82 -6.17
C ALA A 60 -1.46 2.81 -7.51
N GLY A 61 -2.73 3.23 -7.56
CA GLY A 61 -3.46 3.47 -8.82
C GLY A 61 -3.72 2.23 -9.68
N VAL A 62 -3.54 1.03 -9.13
CA VAL A 62 -3.79 -0.26 -9.80
C VAL A 62 -5.10 -0.88 -9.31
N LYS A 63 -5.78 -1.61 -10.20
CA LYS A 63 -6.93 -2.43 -9.80
C LYS A 63 -6.44 -3.81 -9.44
N ASN A 64 -6.44 -4.14 -8.16
CA ASN A 64 -6.04 -5.46 -7.68
C ASN A 64 -6.87 -5.82 -6.44
N PRO A 65 -7.50 -7.00 -6.38
CA PRO A 65 -8.32 -7.39 -5.23
C PRO A 65 -7.51 -7.43 -3.92
N HIS A 66 -6.22 -7.77 -3.98
CA HIS A 66 -5.35 -7.71 -2.81
C HIS A 66 -5.06 -6.28 -2.37
N LEU A 67 -4.97 -5.31 -3.31
CA LEU A 67 -4.87 -3.91 -2.94
C LEU A 67 -6.13 -3.43 -2.22
N ASP A 68 -7.31 -3.80 -2.73
CA ASP A 68 -8.60 -3.44 -2.12
C ASP A 68 -8.75 -4.03 -0.71
N GLU A 69 -8.42 -5.31 -0.52
CA GLU A 69 -8.42 -5.94 0.82
C GLU A 69 -7.36 -5.32 1.75
N GLY A 70 -6.17 -5.03 1.24
CA GLY A 70 -5.13 -4.31 1.99
C GLY A 70 -5.63 -2.95 2.50
N VAL A 71 -6.29 -2.16 1.64
CA VAL A 71 -6.88 -0.87 2.00
C VAL A 71 -7.98 -1.02 3.07
N LYS A 72 -8.84 -2.04 2.97
CA LYS A 72 -9.87 -2.31 4.00
C LYS A 72 -9.24 -2.63 5.35
N HIS A 73 -8.26 -3.53 5.37
CA HIS A 73 -7.52 -3.87 6.58
C HIS A 73 -6.84 -2.64 7.19
N LEU A 74 -6.13 -1.83 6.40
CA LEU A 74 -5.49 -0.60 6.90
C LEU A 74 -6.51 0.41 7.47
N THR A 75 -7.69 0.51 6.87
CA THR A 75 -8.76 1.38 7.38
C THR A 75 -9.24 0.93 8.75
N GLU A 76 -9.44 -0.38 8.96
CA GLU A 76 -9.80 -0.93 10.27
C GLU A 76 -8.65 -0.83 11.27
N ALA A 77 -7.39 -1.02 10.84
CA ALA A 77 -6.21 -0.82 11.70
C ALA A 77 -6.16 0.61 12.25
N VAL A 78 -6.33 1.62 11.38
CA VAL A 78 -6.38 3.04 11.80
C VAL A 78 -7.53 3.31 12.75
N LYS A 79 -8.73 2.78 12.46
CA LYS A 79 -9.92 2.95 13.29
C LYS A 79 -9.73 2.35 14.68
N HIS A 80 -9.25 1.12 14.77
CA HIS A 80 -9.02 0.43 16.04
C HIS A 80 -7.86 1.04 16.82
N GLY A 81 -6.75 1.35 16.15
CA GLY A 81 -5.62 2.03 16.79
C GLY A 81 -5.99 3.39 17.36
N LYS A 82 -6.83 4.19 16.68
CA LYS A 82 -7.35 5.46 17.21
C LYS A 82 -8.27 5.29 18.44
N ALA A 83 -8.86 4.12 18.61
CA ALA A 83 -9.60 3.75 19.82
C ALA A 83 -8.68 3.22 20.94
N GLY A 84 -7.37 3.18 20.74
CA GLY A 84 -6.39 2.62 21.68
C GLY A 84 -6.28 1.10 21.63
N HIS A 85 -6.95 0.44 20.68
CA HIS A 85 -6.93 -1.02 20.56
C HIS A 85 -5.69 -1.47 19.74
N ALA A 86 -4.53 -1.48 20.39
CA ALA A 86 -3.25 -1.82 19.74
C ALA A 86 -3.22 -3.25 19.16
N ASP A 87 -3.88 -4.19 19.83
CA ASP A 87 -4.05 -5.58 19.41
C ASP A 87 -4.86 -5.69 18.12
N ALA A 88 -6.04 -5.06 18.04
CA ALA A 88 -6.85 -5.05 16.83
C ALA A 88 -6.17 -4.25 15.70
N CYS A 89 -5.44 -3.18 16.03
CA CYS A 89 -4.59 -2.48 15.06
C CYS A 89 -3.53 -3.42 14.47
N THR A 90 -2.89 -4.24 15.30
CA THR A 90 -1.90 -5.25 14.88
C THR A 90 -2.51 -6.25 13.92
N GLU A 91 -3.62 -6.90 14.29
CA GLU A 91 -4.27 -7.93 13.48
C GLU A 91 -4.61 -7.41 12.08
N HIS A 92 -5.21 -6.22 12.03
CA HIS A 92 -5.55 -5.61 10.76
C HIS A 92 -4.31 -5.16 9.97
N ALA A 93 -3.27 -4.64 10.61
CA ALA A 93 -2.01 -4.27 9.95
C ALA A 93 -1.27 -5.49 9.37
N GLU A 94 -1.29 -6.64 10.05
CA GLU A 94 -0.73 -7.89 9.53
C GLU A 94 -1.53 -8.40 8.32
N GLY A 95 -2.86 -8.39 8.39
CA GLY A 95 -3.72 -8.73 7.26
C GLY A 95 -3.48 -7.83 6.05
N ALA A 96 -3.31 -6.53 6.29
CA ALA A 96 -2.93 -5.58 5.25
C ALA A 96 -1.58 -5.93 4.61
N ALA A 97 -0.54 -6.17 5.42
CA ALA A 97 0.78 -6.51 4.92
C ALA A 97 0.77 -7.79 4.08
N THR A 98 0.01 -8.81 4.49
CA THR A 98 -0.16 -10.06 3.73
C THR A 98 -0.81 -9.81 2.38
N HIS A 99 -1.92 -9.07 2.33
CA HIS A 99 -2.58 -8.79 1.06
C HIS A 99 -1.71 -7.90 0.16
N LEU A 100 -1.15 -6.81 0.67
CA LEU A 100 -0.37 -5.86 -0.12
C LEU A 100 0.89 -6.50 -0.73
N ALA A 101 1.49 -7.49 -0.08
CA ALA A 101 2.64 -8.24 -0.61
C ALA A 101 2.30 -9.09 -1.85
N GLU A 102 1.02 -9.40 -2.09
CA GLU A 102 0.55 -10.18 -3.23
C GLU A 102 0.18 -9.30 -4.44
N VAL A 103 0.29 -7.97 -4.33
CA VAL A 103 0.06 -7.04 -5.44
C VAL A 103 1.29 -7.03 -6.36
N LYS A 104 1.10 -7.40 -7.64
CA LYS A 104 2.16 -7.56 -8.66
C LYS A 104 2.14 -6.45 -9.69
#